data_AF-A0AAW0Y2A9-F1
#
_entry.id   AF-A0AAW0Y2A9-F1
#
_cell.length_a   1.000
_cell.length_b   1.000
_cell.length_c   1.000
_cell.angle_alpha   90.00
_cell.angle_beta   90.00
_cell.angle_gamma   90.00
#
_symmetry.space_group_name_H-M   'P 1'
#
loop_
_entity.id
_entity.type
_entity.pdbx_description
1 polymer ?
#
loop_
_entity_poly.entity_id
_entity_poly.type
_entity_poly.pdbx_seq_one_letter_code
_entity_poly.pdbx_strand_id
1 'polypeptide(L)'
;HYPGVHVKLLLLCLQHFTVRIKMRVEKSVLMTVFTGASLLLCLLVGEGAAQEAGESIKFRPEDPCSAEGGICGLGTACPVELRHPEKGLCPAQQGLGAECCYGVPDNIIVCRERGGDCVPESVCGRAPRDLKGECGLGEVCCIFL
;
A
#
# COMPACT_ATOMS: atom_id res chain seq x y z
N HIS A 1 -10.89 -14.30 -9.60
CA HIS A 1 -11.76 -13.85 -10.70
C HIS A 1 -13.19 -14.22 -10.31
N TYR A 2 -14.01 -13.23 -9.93
CA TYR A 2 -15.46 -13.19 -9.62
C TYR A 2 -15.68 -12.01 -8.62
N PRO A 3 -16.88 -11.40 -8.49
CA PRO A 3 -17.61 -10.65 -9.52
C PRO A 3 -18.20 -9.31 -9.02
N GLY A 4 -18.68 -8.48 -9.95
CA GLY A 4 -19.96 -7.78 -9.80
C GLY A 4 -20.03 -6.51 -8.94
N VAL A 5 -19.85 -5.35 -9.57
CA VAL A 5 -20.59 -4.14 -9.17
C VAL A 5 -21.44 -3.70 -10.35
N HIS A 6 -22.72 -4.09 -10.30
CA HIS A 6 -23.77 -3.57 -11.18
C HIS A 6 -24.04 -2.11 -10.83
N VAL A 7 -23.44 -1.17 -11.56
CA VAL A 7 -23.92 0.23 -11.54
C VAL A 7 -25.07 0.34 -12.54
N LYS A 8 -26.30 0.24 -12.02
CA LYS A 8 -27.51 0.62 -12.76
C LYS A 8 -27.49 2.14 -12.95
N LEU A 9 -26.94 2.58 -14.08
CA LEU A 9 -27.06 3.97 -14.53
C LEU A 9 -28.46 4.15 -15.13
N LEU A 10 -29.35 4.75 -14.35
CA LEU A 10 -30.70 5.12 -14.77
C LEU A 10 -30.58 6.27 -15.80
N LEU A 11 -30.63 5.92 -17.09
CA LEU A 11 -30.86 6.86 -18.19
C LEU A 11 -32.34 7.26 -18.21
N LEU A 12 -32.63 8.53 -17.97
CA LEU A 12 -33.82 9.24 -18.48
C LEU A 12 -33.30 10.63 -18.93
N CYS A 13 -33.08 10.85 -20.24
CA CYS A 13 -34.01 11.51 -21.18
C CYS A 13 -34.44 12.89 -20.66
N LEU A 14 -34.16 14.05 -21.27
CA LEU A 14 -34.14 14.56 -22.65
C LEU A 14 -33.48 15.97 -22.55
N GLN A 15 -32.84 16.63 -23.51
CA GLN A 15 -32.91 16.62 -24.97
C GLN A 15 -31.71 17.46 -25.47
N HIS A 16 -31.25 17.18 -26.69
CA HIS A 16 -30.20 17.86 -27.46
C HIS A 16 -28.73 17.48 -27.20
N PHE A 17 -28.38 16.41 -27.93
CA PHE A 17 -27.28 16.37 -28.90
C PHE A 17 -25.85 16.08 -28.42
N THR A 18 -25.45 14.87 -28.81
CA THR A 18 -24.12 14.40 -29.22
C THR A 18 -23.07 14.18 -28.14
N VAL A 19 -23.10 12.96 -27.62
CA VAL A 19 -21.93 12.20 -27.20
C VAL A 19 -20.85 12.23 -28.29
N ARG A 20 -19.68 12.76 -27.96
CA ARG A 20 -18.39 12.29 -28.48
C ARG A 20 -17.43 12.16 -27.32
N ILE A 21 -17.44 10.98 -26.70
CA ILE A 21 -16.33 10.54 -25.86
C ILE A 21 -15.15 10.33 -26.81
N LYS A 22 -14.25 11.31 -26.86
CA LYS A 22 -12.91 11.11 -27.39
C LYS A 22 -12.01 10.96 -26.19
N MET A 23 -11.82 9.71 -25.74
CA MET A 23 -10.68 9.41 -24.88
C MET A 23 -9.43 9.66 -25.70
N ARG A 24 -8.72 10.73 -25.35
CA ARG A 24 -7.36 10.99 -25.77
C ARG A 24 -6.62 11.45 -24.54
N VAL A 25 -5.84 10.53 -23.96
CA VAL A 25 -4.81 10.85 -22.98
C VAL A 25 -3.71 11.58 -23.73
N GLU A 26 -3.83 12.88 -23.88
CA GLU A 26 -2.73 13.78 -24.19
C GLU A 26 -3.03 15.11 -23.53
N LYS A 27 -2.07 15.56 -22.70
CA LYS A 27 -1.98 16.84 -22.01
C LYS A 27 -2.76 17.94 -22.73
N SER A 28 -3.86 18.42 -22.17
CA SER A 28 -4.48 19.68 -22.58
C SER A 28 -5.47 20.14 -21.51
N VAL A 29 -5.07 21.19 -20.82
CA VAL A 29 -5.85 22.00 -19.89
C VAL A 29 -7.08 22.53 -20.63
N LEU A 30 -8.29 22.16 -20.20
CA LEU A 30 -9.53 22.73 -20.70
C LEU A 30 -9.84 24.01 -19.92
N MET A 31 -9.35 25.16 -20.41
CA MET A 31 -9.75 26.47 -19.91
C MET A 31 -11.13 26.84 -20.45
N THR A 32 -12.14 26.85 -19.59
CA THR A 32 -13.44 27.47 -19.90
C THR A 32 -13.34 28.96 -19.56
N VAL A 33 -13.26 29.81 -20.58
CA VAL A 33 -13.31 31.28 -20.43
C VAL A 33 -14.78 31.71 -20.43
N PHE A 34 -15.28 32.18 -19.28
CA PHE A 34 -16.57 32.87 -19.21
C PHE A 34 -16.36 34.36 -19.55
N THR A 35 -16.91 34.79 -20.67
CA THR A 35 -17.07 36.21 -21.02
C THR A 35 -18.24 36.79 -20.24
N GLY A 36 -17.99 37.62 -19.23
CA GLY A 36 -19.04 38.33 -18.51
C GLY A 36 -18.53 38.99 -17.24
N ALA A 37 -18.46 40.32 -17.27
CA ALA A 37 -17.94 41.25 -16.26
C ALA A 37 -18.25 40.93 -14.78
N SER A 38 -17.26 40.41 -14.05
CA SER A 38 -16.80 40.89 -12.73
C SER A 38 -15.75 39.91 -12.22
N LEU A 39 -14.49 40.36 -12.23
CA LEU A 39 -13.34 39.64 -11.68
C LEU A 39 -13.52 39.51 -10.16
N LEU A 40 -13.97 38.34 -9.69
CA LEU A 40 -13.51 37.79 -8.42
C LEU A 40 -13.39 36.27 -8.58
N LEU A 41 -12.22 35.87 -9.03
CA LEU A 41 -11.84 34.49 -9.32
C LEU A 41 -11.53 33.76 -7.99
N CYS A 42 -12.55 33.26 -7.29
CA CYS A 42 -12.34 32.27 -6.23
C CYS A 42 -12.09 30.90 -6.86
N LEU A 43 -10.85 30.64 -7.29
CA LEU A 43 -10.36 29.29 -7.54
C LEU A 43 -10.23 28.57 -6.20
N LEU A 44 -11.31 27.95 -5.73
CA LEU A 44 -11.21 26.86 -4.77
C LEU A 44 -10.97 25.58 -5.57
N VAL A 45 -9.74 25.40 -6.04
CA VAL A 45 -9.28 24.06 -6.41
C VAL A 45 -9.04 23.35 -5.09
N GLY A 46 -10.07 22.65 -4.61
CA GLY A 46 -9.89 21.66 -3.56
C GLY A 46 -8.99 20.57 -4.11
N GLU A 47 -7.72 20.58 -3.73
CA GLU A 47 -6.87 19.40 -3.77
C GLU A 47 -7.46 18.37 -2.80
N GLY A 48 -8.49 17.66 -3.26
CA GLY A 48 -8.83 16.37 -2.70
C GLY A 48 -7.72 15.42 -3.09
N ALA A 49 -6.62 15.42 -2.34
CA ALA A 49 -5.77 14.26 -2.27
C ALA A 49 -6.67 13.12 -1.80
N ALA A 50 -7.12 12.29 -2.74
CA ALA A 50 -7.59 10.95 -2.43
C ALA A 50 -6.37 10.20 -1.92
N GLN A 51 -6.06 10.41 -0.64
CA GLN A 51 -5.17 9.57 0.10
C GLN A 51 -5.95 8.27 0.26
N GLU A 52 -5.72 7.34 -0.66
CA GLU A 52 -6.00 5.93 -0.41
C GLU A 52 -5.07 5.56 0.74
N ALA A 53 -5.54 5.81 1.97
CA ALA A 53 -4.96 5.28 3.17
C ALA A 53 -5.17 3.77 3.09
N GLY A 54 -4.25 3.09 2.39
CA GLY A 54 -4.13 1.65 2.44
C GLY A 54 -3.86 1.28 3.88
N GLU A 55 -4.90 0.88 4.60
CA GLU A 55 -4.79 0.44 5.97
C GLU A 55 -3.89 -0.81 5.99
N SER A 56 -2.71 -0.68 6.59
CA SER A 56 -1.78 -1.79 6.72
C SER A 56 -2.32 -2.79 7.73
N ILE A 57 -2.76 -3.96 7.26
CA ILE A 57 -3.23 -5.03 8.15
C ILE A 57 -2.04 -5.49 8.99
N LYS A 58 -2.09 -5.21 10.30
CA LYS A 58 -1.09 -5.64 11.26
C LYS A 58 -1.39 -7.06 11.76
N PHE A 59 -0.49 -7.99 11.44
CA PHE A 59 -0.55 -9.35 11.95
C PHE A 59 0.11 -9.41 13.34
N ARG A 60 -0.44 -10.23 14.23
CA ARG A 60 0.10 -10.43 15.58
C ARG A 60 0.79 -11.80 15.65
N PRO A 61 1.83 -11.95 16.48
CA PRO A 61 2.42 -13.27 16.74
C PRO A 61 1.38 -14.21 17.35
N GLU A 62 1.43 -15.48 16.96
CA GLU A 62 0.62 -16.56 17.53
C GLU A 62 1.55 -17.71 17.93
N ASP A 63 1.32 -18.30 19.10
CA ASP A 63 2.15 -19.36 19.68
C ASP A 63 2.52 -20.50 18.71
N PRO A 64 1.58 -21.08 17.92
CA PRO A 64 1.95 -22.17 17.01
C PRO A 64 2.97 -21.76 15.94
N CYS A 65 2.91 -20.53 15.41
CA CYS A 65 3.92 -20.05 14.46
C CYS A 65 5.22 -19.66 15.16
N SER A 66 5.13 -19.02 16.33
CA SER A 66 6.30 -18.60 17.09
C SER A 66 7.11 -19.77 17.67
N ALA A 67 6.46 -20.90 17.99
CA ALA A 67 7.12 -22.13 18.42
C ALA A 67 8.03 -22.72 17.34
N GLU A 68 7.65 -22.56 16.06
CA GLU A 68 8.45 -22.95 14.89
C GLU A 68 9.49 -21.88 14.50
N GLY A 69 9.63 -20.81 15.29
CA GLY A 69 10.54 -19.70 15.02
C GLY A 69 10.06 -18.75 13.90
N GLY A 70 8.77 -18.81 13.54
CA GLY A 70 8.19 -17.96 12.50
C GLY A 70 7.44 -16.73 13.02
N ILE A 71 6.99 -15.91 12.06
CA ILE A 71 6.11 -14.76 12.27
C ILE A 71 4.87 -14.86 11.37
N CYS A 72 3.71 -14.46 11.91
CA CYS A 72 2.48 -14.36 11.15
C CYS A 72 2.50 -13.10 10.25
N GLY A 73 2.21 -13.28 8.98
CA GLY A 73 2.15 -12.20 8.00
C GLY A 73 1.22 -12.52 6.85
N LEU A 74 1.04 -11.57 5.93
CA LEU A 74 0.22 -11.79 4.76
C LEU A 74 0.85 -12.88 3.88
N GLY A 75 0.12 -13.95 3.62
CA GLY A 75 0.66 -15.11 2.89
C GLY A 75 1.23 -14.76 1.52
N THR A 76 0.62 -13.81 0.80
CA THR A 76 1.11 -13.35 -0.52
C THR A 76 2.40 -12.54 -0.44
N ALA A 77 2.74 -11.98 0.72
CA ALA A 77 3.97 -11.22 0.95
C ALA A 77 5.08 -12.07 1.60
N CYS A 78 4.79 -13.30 2.02
CA CYS A 78 5.80 -14.25 2.45
C CYS A 78 6.35 -15.00 1.23
N PRO A 79 7.66 -14.89 0.93
CA PRO A 79 8.30 -15.65 -0.14
C PRO A 79 8.06 -17.15 0.01
N VAL A 80 7.93 -17.87 -1.11
CA VAL A 80 7.55 -19.29 -1.09
C VAL A 80 8.57 -20.13 -0.31
N GLU A 81 9.85 -19.77 -0.45
CA GLU A 81 10.99 -20.38 0.23
C GLU A 81 11.06 -20.10 1.73
N LEU A 82 10.39 -19.04 2.22
CA LEU A 82 10.31 -18.70 3.65
C LEU A 82 8.99 -19.11 4.28
N ARG A 83 8.03 -19.60 3.49
CA ARG A 83 6.73 -20.02 4.00
C ARG A 83 6.84 -21.36 4.71
N HIS A 84 6.24 -21.46 5.89
CA HIS A 84 6.16 -22.72 6.60
C HIS A 84 5.40 -23.76 5.75
N PRO A 85 5.88 -25.02 5.64
CA PRO A 85 5.21 -26.04 4.84
C PRO A 85 3.83 -26.42 5.38
N GLU A 86 3.68 -26.42 6.70
CA GLU A 86 2.39 -26.61 7.38
C GLU A 86 1.58 -25.31 7.42
N LYS A 87 0.31 -25.41 7.03
CA LYS A 87 -0.67 -24.31 7.11
C LYS A 87 -1.38 -24.32 8.46
N GLY A 88 -1.97 -23.19 8.83
CA GLY A 88 -2.81 -23.11 10.04
C GLY A 88 -2.05 -22.78 11.32
N LEU A 89 -0.81 -22.34 11.20
CA LEU A 89 0.00 -21.85 12.32
C LEU A 89 -0.34 -20.42 12.76
N CYS A 90 -1.21 -19.71 12.03
CA CYS A 90 -1.78 -18.42 12.44
C CYS A 90 -3.32 -18.49 12.48
N PRO A 91 -3.90 -19.42 13.27
CA PRO A 91 -5.31 -19.80 13.17
C PRO A 91 -6.27 -18.64 13.43
N ALA A 92 -5.93 -17.71 14.34
CA ALA A 92 -6.82 -16.60 14.65
C ALA A 92 -6.91 -15.56 13.52
N GLN A 93 -5.96 -15.56 12.58
CA GLN A 93 -5.86 -14.57 11.52
C GLN A 93 -5.90 -15.18 10.10
N GLN A 94 -6.16 -16.48 9.96
CA GLN A 94 -6.28 -17.13 8.65
C GLN A 94 -7.33 -16.49 7.75
N GLY A 95 -8.44 -16.01 8.32
CA GLY A 95 -9.49 -15.29 7.58
C GLY A 95 -9.01 -13.99 6.93
N LEU A 96 -7.91 -13.43 7.40
CA LEU A 96 -7.23 -12.25 6.85
C LEU A 96 -6.12 -12.62 5.86
N GLY A 97 -5.95 -13.91 5.54
CA GLY A 97 -4.89 -14.41 4.68
C GLY A 97 -3.54 -14.55 5.40
N ALA A 98 -3.52 -14.65 6.73
CA ALA A 98 -2.30 -14.89 7.49
C ALA A 98 -1.71 -16.27 7.20
N GLU A 99 -0.40 -16.33 6.97
CA GLU A 99 0.41 -17.54 6.93
C GLU A 99 1.65 -17.37 7.81
N CYS A 100 2.26 -18.47 8.24
CA CYS A 100 3.49 -18.44 9.02
C CYS A 100 4.72 -18.38 8.11
N CYS A 101 5.62 -17.44 8.39
CA CYS A 101 6.84 -17.18 7.61
C CYS A 101 8.07 -17.29 8.52
N TYR A 102 9.11 -18.01 8.11
CA TYR A 102 10.38 -18.12 8.85
C TYR A 102 11.25 -16.86 8.80
N GLY A 103 10.84 -15.87 8.02
CA GLY A 103 11.50 -14.58 7.93
C GLY A 103 10.50 -13.44 7.88
N VAL A 104 11.02 -12.23 7.88
CA VAL A 104 10.20 -11.03 7.83
C VAL A 104 9.52 -10.93 6.45
N PRO A 105 8.18 -10.91 6.38
CA PRO A 105 7.43 -10.75 5.13
C PRO A 105 7.83 -9.50 4.35
N ASP A 106 7.68 -9.53 3.03
CA ASP A 106 8.09 -8.44 2.13
C ASP A 106 7.22 -7.18 2.25
N ASN A 107 6.02 -7.29 2.81
CA ASN A 107 5.15 -6.15 3.07
C ASN A 107 5.54 -5.36 4.34
N ILE A 108 6.43 -5.90 5.17
CA ILE A 108 6.99 -5.18 6.32
C ILE A 108 8.26 -4.49 5.84
N ILE A 109 8.13 -3.25 5.38
CA ILE A 109 9.24 -2.45 4.85
C ILE A 109 9.85 -1.51 5.90
N VAL A 110 9.14 -1.24 7.01
CA VAL A 110 9.63 -0.32 8.05
C VAL A 110 10.78 -0.98 8.82
N CYS A 111 11.98 -0.40 8.76
CA CYS A 111 13.21 -0.97 9.35
C CYS A 111 13.03 -1.46 10.80
N ARG A 112 12.34 -0.67 11.63
CA ARG A 112 12.09 -1.01 13.05
C ARG A 112 11.26 -2.27 13.24
N GLU A 113 10.28 -2.49 12.37
CA GLU A 113 9.44 -3.70 12.40
C GLU A 113 10.17 -4.92 11.85
N ARG A 114 11.21 -4.71 11.05
CA ARG A 114 12.14 -5.74 10.58
C ARG A 114 13.25 -6.07 11.61
N GLY A 115 13.24 -5.42 12.77
CA GLY A 115 14.20 -5.64 13.86
C GLY A 115 15.49 -4.83 13.75
N GLY A 116 15.52 -3.79 12.92
CA GLY A 116 16.66 -2.88 12.77
C GLY A 116 16.42 -1.50 13.34
N ASP A 117 17.45 -0.66 13.27
CA ASP A 117 17.38 0.77 13.52
C ASP A 117 17.89 1.56 12.31
N CYS A 118 17.22 2.67 12.02
CA CYS A 118 17.67 3.63 11.02
C CYS A 118 18.76 4.51 11.61
N VAL A 119 19.96 4.41 11.05
CA VAL A 119 21.12 5.20 11.47
C VAL A 119 21.91 5.65 10.24
N PRO A 120 22.73 6.72 10.35
CA PRO A 120 23.67 7.08 9.31
C PRO A 120 24.60 5.90 8.97
N GLU A 121 25.01 5.78 7.70
CA GLU A 121 25.86 4.67 7.25
C GLU A 121 27.16 4.51 8.07
N SER A 122 27.73 5.63 8.51
CA SER A 122 28.94 5.67 9.35
C SER A 122 28.75 5.05 10.73
N VAL A 123 27.53 5.01 11.26
CA VAL A 123 27.20 4.46 12.59
C VAL A 123 27.00 2.95 12.53
N CYS A 124 26.54 2.42 11.39
CA CYS A 124 26.27 0.99 11.21
C CYS A 124 27.50 0.10 11.45
N GLY A 125 28.70 0.61 11.19
CA GLY A 125 29.96 -0.12 11.36
C GLY A 125 29.98 -1.43 10.56
N ARG A 126 30.11 -2.56 11.26
CA ARG A 126 30.09 -3.92 10.68
C ARG A 126 28.74 -4.64 10.84
N ALA A 127 27.71 -3.97 11.36
CA ALA A 127 26.40 -4.57 11.51
C ALA A 127 25.82 -4.96 10.13
N PRO A 128 25.13 -6.11 10.02
CA PRO A 128 24.37 -6.45 8.82
C PRO A 128 23.37 -5.35 8.46
N ARG A 129 23.20 -5.12 7.16
CA ARG A 129 22.25 -4.15 6.63
C ARG A 129 21.06 -4.88 6.00
N ASP A 130 19.85 -4.41 6.30
CA ASP A 130 18.65 -4.88 5.61
C ASP A 130 18.28 -3.93 4.47
N LEU A 131 18.48 -4.38 3.24
CA LEU A 131 18.19 -3.60 2.03
C LEU A 131 16.69 -3.41 1.76
N LYS A 132 15.83 -4.19 2.43
CA LYS A 132 14.36 -4.05 2.33
C LYS A 132 13.80 -3.09 3.39
N GLY A 133 14.61 -2.68 4.36
CA GLY A 133 14.22 -1.73 5.39
C GLY A 133 14.28 -0.28 4.91
N GLU A 134 13.14 0.38 4.84
CA GLU A 134 13.05 1.81 4.53
C GLU A 134 13.45 2.67 5.73
N CYS A 135 14.31 3.65 5.45
CA CYS A 135 14.80 4.67 6.38
C CYS A 135 14.77 6.06 5.73
N GLY A 136 14.99 7.11 6.54
CA GLY A 136 15.04 8.49 6.06
C GLY A 136 16.22 8.76 5.11
N LEU A 137 16.25 9.97 4.54
CA LEU A 137 17.34 10.39 3.65
C LEU A 137 18.71 10.29 4.34
N GLY A 138 19.63 9.52 3.75
CA GLY A 138 20.99 9.36 4.25
C GLY A 138 21.15 8.35 5.39
N GLU A 139 20.07 7.66 5.76
CA GLU A 139 20.08 6.58 6.75
C GLU A 139 19.98 5.21 6.07
N VAL A 140 20.50 4.19 6.75
CA VAL A 140 20.42 2.79 6.34
C VAL A 140 19.81 1.96 7.46
N CYS A 141 19.13 0.87 7.11
CA CYS A 141 18.57 -0.05 8.09
C CYS A 141 19.64 -1.04 8.58
N CYS A 142 20.05 -0.90 9.85
CA CYS A 142 21.09 -1.72 10.46
C CYS A 142 20.50 -2.70 11.48
N ILE A 143 20.97 -3.94 11.45
CA ILE A 143 20.57 -4.99 12.39
C ILE A 143 21.68 -5.16 13.43
N PHE A 144 21.45 -4.68 14.65
CA PHE A 144 22.36 -4.88 15.77
C PHE A 144 21.99 -6.18 16.49
N LEU A 145 22.83 -7.23 16.31
CA LEU A 145 22.68 -8.55 16.94
C LEU A 145 23.36 -8.59 18.32
#